data_AF-A0AA95HFC8-F1
#
_entry.id   AF-A0AA95HFC8-F1
#
_cell.length_a   1.000
_cell.length_b   1.000
_cell.length_c   1.000
_cell.angle_alpha   90.00
_cell.angle_beta   90.00
_cell.angle_gamma   90.00
#
_symmetry.space_group_name_H-M   'P 1'
#
loop_
_entity.id
_entity.type
_entity.pdbx_description
1 polymer ?
#
loop_
_entity_poly.entity_id
_entity_poly.type
_entity_poly.pdbx_seq_one_letter_code
_entity_poly.pdbx_strand_id
1 'polypeptide(L)'
;MKYSEIEQILTTRFKEIPPKEAQIVLICRSGKRSREAASALLVAGFQHVMHIDEGFEGERDANHHRGTLGGWRFHGLPWEQC
;
A
#
# COMPACT_ATOMS: atom_id res chain seq x y z
N MET A 1 6.10 -7.84 -11.48
CA MET A 1 4.98 -8.65 -10.96
C MET A 1 3.88 -8.60 -11.99
N LYS A 2 3.39 -9.75 -12.45
CA LYS A 2 2.27 -9.80 -13.40
C LYS A 2 0.97 -9.78 -12.61
N TYR A 3 -0.08 -9.10 -13.12
CA TYR A 3 -1.36 -9.00 -12.42
C TYR A 3 -1.99 -10.36 -12.09
N SER A 4 -1.70 -11.38 -12.91
CA SER A 4 -2.09 -12.77 -12.67
C SER A 4 -1.58 -13.34 -11.34
N GLU A 5 -0.41 -12.91 -10.87
CA GLU A 5 0.14 -13.36 -9.59
C GLU A 5 -0.68 -12.79 -8.42
N ILE A 6 -1.15 -11.54 -8.54
CA ILE A 6 -1.96 -10.89 -7.51
C ILE A 6 -3.33 -11.55 -7.42
N GLU A 7 -3.97 -11.83 -8.56
CA GLU A 7 -5.24 -12.56 -8.61
C GLU A 7 -5.12 -13.95 -7.99
N GLN A 8 -4.03 -14.67 -8.29
CA GLN A 8 -3.79 -15.99 -7.71
C GLN A 8 -3.60 -15.91 -6.18
N ILE A 9 -2.84 -14.94 -5.67
CA ILE A 9 -2.65 -14.74 -4.22
C ILE A 9 -3.99 -14.46 -3.55
N LEU A 10 -4.78 -13.55 -4.12
CA LEU A 10 -6.06 -13.15 -3.56
C LEU A 10 -7.08 -14.30 -3.60
N THR A 11 -7.17 -15.02 -4.71
CA THR A 11 -8.03 -16.21 -4.84
C THR A 11 -7.65 -17.28 -3.82
N THR A 12 -6.36 -17.50 -3.62
CA THR A 12 -5.87 -18.54 -2.70
C THR A 12 -6.18 -18.19 -1.24
N ARG A 13 -6.02 -16.92 -0.85
CA ARG A 13 -6.20 -16.48 0.53
C ARG A 13 -7.65 -16.10 0.88
N PHE A 14 -8.42 -15.61 -0.09
CA PHE A 14 -9.75 -15.03 0.10
C PHE A 14 -10.75 -15.66 -0.88
N LYS A 15 -11.05 -16.94 -0.69
CA LYS A 15 -11.87 -17.74 -1.62
C LYS A 15 -13.28 -17.18 -1.87
N GLU A 16 -13.84 -16.50 -0.87
CA GLU A 16 -15.22 -15.98 -0.90
C GLU A 16 -15.34 -14.61 -1.58
N ILE A 17 -14.21 -13.97 -1.93
CA ILE A 17 -14.20 -12.62 -2.49
C ILE A 17 -13.58 -12.69 -3.88
N PRO A 18 -14.31 -12.30 -4.95
CA PRO A 18 -13.74 -12.17 -6.27
C PRO A 18 -12.50 -11.25 -6.22
N PRO A 19 -11.34 -11.64 -6.78
CA PRO A 19 -10.10 -10.88 -6.61
C PRO A 19 -10.22 -9.39 -6.99
N LYS A 20 -10.99 -9.07 -8.02
CA LYS A 20 -11.21 -7.70 -8.49
C LYS A 20 -12.07 -6.84 -7.56
N GLU A 21 -12.87 -7.47 -6.71
CA GLU A 21 -13.77 -6.83 -5.74
C GLU A 21 -13.15 -6.77 -4.33
N ALA A 22 -11.97 -7.35 -4.14
CA ALA A 22 -11.27 -7.27 -2.87
C ALA A 22 -10.92 -5.82 -2.51
N GLN A 23 -11.09 -5.47 -1.23
CA GLN A 23 -10.57 -4.23 -0.66
C GLN A 23 -9.05 -4.35 -0.51
N ILE A 24 -8.31 -3.51 -1.22
CA ILE A 24 -6.84 -3.53 -1.24
C ILE A 24 -6.33 -2.20 -0.68
N VAL A 25 -5.60 -2.26 0.43
CA VAL A 25 -4.86 -1.11 0.98
C VAL A 25 -3.38 -1.33 0.77
N LEU A 26 -2.73 -0.41 0.06
CA LEU A 26 -1.31 -0.45 -0.23
C LEU A 26 -0.54 0.50 0.67
N ILE A 27 0.59 0.03 1.18
CA ILE A 27 1.53 0.85 1.91
C ILE A 27 2.94 0.62 1.37
N CYS A 28 3.69 1.71 1.22
CA CYS A 28 5.12 1.67 0.98
C CYS A 28 5.83 2.57 1.99
N ARG A 29 7.11 2.88 1.77
CA ARG A 29 7.86 3.75 2.69
C ARG A 29 7.35 5.20 2.78
N SER A 30 6.98 5.82 1.67
CA SER A 30 6.65 7.26 1.62
C SER A 30 5.50 7.61 0.68
N GLY A 31 4.60 6.67 0.43
CA GLY A 31 3.43 6.85 -0.44
C GLY A 31 3.67 6.81 -1.95
N LYS A 32 4.87 7.16 -2.43
CA LYS A 32 5.17 7.28 -3.87
C LYS A 32 4.94 5.99 -4.66
N ARG A 33 5.58 4.88 -4.25
CA ARG A 33 5.49 3.59 -4.93
C ARG A 33 4.11 2.95 -4.80
N SER A 34 3.46 3.13 -3.64
CA SER A 34 2.12 2.60 -3.41
C SER A 34 1.07 3.34 -4.25
N ARG A 35 1.27 4.62 -4.57
CA ARG A 35 0.42 5.37 -5.51
C ARG A 35 0.50 4.78 -6.92
N GLU A 36 1.70 4.55 -7.43
CA GLU A 36 1.91 3.93 -8.75
C GLU A 36 1.31 2.52 -8.80
N ALA A 37 1.53 1.72 -7.75
CA ALA A 37 0.93 0.39 -7.64
C ALA A 37 -0.60 0.43 -7.58
N ALA A 38 -1.19 1.41 -6.88
CA ALA A 38 -2.64 1.60 -6.84
C ALA A 38 -3.19 1.90 -8.23
N SER A 39 -2.56 2.82 -8.95
CA SER A 39 -2.93 3.15 -10.33
C SER A 39 -2.84 1.93 -11.25
N ALA A 40 -1.80 1.10 -11.10
CA ALA A 40 -1.62 -0.11 -11.89
C ALA A 40 -2.75 -1.13 -11.64
N LEU A 41 -3.15 -1.31 -10.37
CA LEU A 41 -4.27 -2.21 -10.02
C LEU A 41 -5.62 -1.70 -10.53
N LEU A 42 -5.87 -0.39 -10.44
CA LEU A 42 -7.08 0.22 -11.01
C LEU A 42 -7.14 0.00 -12.53
N VAL A 43 -6.02 0.21 -13.25
CA VAL A 43 -5.93 -0.07 -14.69
C VAL A 43 -6.14 -1.56 -14.99
N ALA A 44 -5.71 -2.45 -14.10
CA ALA A 44 -5.94 -3.88 -14.20
C ALA A 44 -7.37 -4.31 -13.83
N GLY A 45 -8.27 -3.39 -13.48
CA GLY A 45 -9.68 -3.66 -13.20
C GLY A 45 -10.02 -4.02 -11.75
N PHE A 46 -9.10 -3.81 -10.80
CA PHE A 46 -9.44 -3.89 -9.37
C PHE A 46 -10.27 -2.67 -8.99
N GLN A 47 -11.36 -2.88 -8.25
CA GLN A 47 -12.38 -1.86 -8.02
C GLN A 47 -12.14 -1.03 -6.77
N HIS A 48 -11.54 -1.62 -5.74
CA HIS A 48 -11.43 -1.03 -4.41
C HIS A 48 -9.98 -0.96 -3.95
N VAL A 49 -9.25 0.01 -4.49
CA VAL A 49 -7.81 0.17 -4.23
C VAL A 49 -7.54 1.51 -3.55
N MET A 50 -6.89 1.44 -2.40
CA MET A 50 -6.47 2.59 -1.61
C MET A 50 -4.96 2.52 -1.36
N HIS A 51 -4.32 3.66 -1.13
CA HIS A 51 -2.96 3.68 -0.62
C HIS A 51 -2.81 4.68 0.53
N ILE A 52 -1.84 4.44 1.41
CA ILE A 52 -1.49 5.39 2.46
C ILE A 52 -0.62 6.50 1.86
N ASP A 53 -1.11 7.73 1.86
CA ASP A 53 -0.48 8.87 1.18
C ASP A 53 0.92 9.20 1.66
N GLU A 54 1.16 9.13 2.97
CA GLU A 54 2.48 9.40 3.55
C GLU A 54 3.33 8.13 3.68
N GLY A 55 2.76 6.97 3.36
CA GLY A 55 3.39 5.66 3.60
C GLY A 55 3.70 5.40 5.08
N PHE A 56 4.65 4.51 5.32
CA PHE A 56 5.02 4.08 6.67
C PHE A 56 5.93 5.07 7.40
N GLU A 57 6.91 5.65 6.70
CA GLU A 57 7.95 6.50 7.29
C GLU A 57 7.90 7.97 6.83
N GLY A 58 7.01 8.34 5.91
CA GLY A 58 6.94 9.70 5.39
C GLY A 58 8.09 10.07 4.45
N GLU A 59 8.07 11.31 3.95
CA GLU A 59 9.15 11.90 3.17
C GLU A 59 10.40 12.19 4.02
N ARG A 60 11.51 12.54 3.36
CA ARG A 60 12.73 12.97 4.06
C ARG A 60 12.61 14.44 4.46
N ASP A 61 13.10 14.78 5.65
CA ASP A 61 13.34 16.17 6.02
C ASP A 61 14.60 16.76 5.38
N ALA A 62 14.90 18.02 5.69
CA ALA A 62 16.08 18.73 5.21
C ALA A 62 17.40 18.02 5.58
N ASN A 63 17.43 17.30 6.69
CA ASN A 63 18.57 16.52 7.17
C ASN A 63 18.58 15.09 6.63
N HIS A 64 17.70 14.77 5.68
CA HIS A 64 17.57 13.45 5.06
C HIS A 64 17.07 12.34 5.99
N HIS A 65 16.49 12.67 7.14
CA HIS A 65 15.86 11.72 8.03
C HIS A 65 14.39 11.48 7.67
N ARG A 66 13.85 10.31 8.05
CA ARG A 66 12.43 9.94 7.90
C ARG A 66 11.77 9.80 9.25
N GLY A 67 10.44 9.75 9.26
CA GLY A 67 9.64 9.67 10.48
C GLY A 67 9.56 11.00 11.23
N THR A 68 9.91 12.12 10.58
CA THR A 68 9.95 13.45 11.18
C THR A 68 8.91 14.42 10.61
N LEU A 69 8.46 14.21 9.37
CA LEU A 69 7.49 15.07 8.69
C LEU A 69 6.10 14.44 8.55
N GLY A 70 5.98 13.13 8.68
CA GLY A 70 4.76 12.38 8.39
C GLY A 70 5.00 10.87 8.32
N GLY A 71 3.96 10.14 7.97
CA GLY A 71 3.95 8.68 7.84
C GLY A 71 3.27 7.98 9.02
N TRP A 72 2.88 6.73 8.79
CA TRP A 72 2.21 5.88 9.78
C TRP A 72 2.86 5.91 11.17
N ARG A 73 4.20 5.77 11.21
CA ARG A 73 4.95 5.81 12.48
C ARG A 73 4.92 7.18 13.15
N PHE A 74 5.03 8.25 12.37
CA PHE A 74 5.03 9.63 12.88
C PHE A 74 3.70 9.97 13.56
N HIS A 75 2.58 9.51 12.98
CA HIS A 75 1.24 9.71 13.55
C HIS A 75 0.92 8.79 14.73
N GLY A 76 1.87 8.00 15.21
CA GLY A 76 1.67 7.10 16.36
C GLY A 76 0.68 5.97 16.09
N LEU A 77 0.43 5.61 14.83
CA LEU A 77 -0.45 4.49 14.49
C LEU A 77 0.20 3.15 14.87
N PRO A 78 -0.56 2.11 15.22
CA PRO A 78 0.01 0.85 15.74
C PRO A 78 1.05 0.23 14.81
N TRP A 79 2.23 -0.06 15.35
CA TRP A 79 3.32 -0.78 14.69
C TRP A 79 4.30 -1.34 15.73
N GLU A 80 5.08 -2.34 15.35
CA GLU A 80 6.14 -2.93 16.16
C GLU A 80 7.36 -3.24 15.27
N GLN A 81 8.55 -3.21 15.87
CA GLN A 81 9.79 -3.72 15.27
C GLN A 81 10.49 -4.60 16.31
N CYS A 82 10.61 -5.89 15.99
CA CYS A 82 11.31 -6.88 16.80
C CYS A 82 12.75 -7.08 16.31
#